data_AF-A0A4U6RV43-F1
#
_entry.id   AF-A0A4U6RV43-F1
#
_cell.length_a   1.000
_cell.length_b   1.000
_cell.length_c   1.000
_cell.angle_alpha   90.00
_cell.angle_beta   90.00
_cell.angle_gamma   90.00
#
_symmetry.space_group_name_H-M   'P 1'
#
loop_
_entity.id
_entity.type
_entity.pdbx_description
1 polymer ?
#
loop_
_entity_poly.entity_id
_entity_poly.type
_entity_poly.pdbx_seq_one_letter_code
_entity_poly.pdbx_strand_id
1 'polypeptide(L)'
;MRSYSIRELLRAVRRLPATTPQADRLFKSGYDTHQDHWTAWLEQYDGPGYYGRSNWDRDARYVYQHLNCGPMMVWLNEAAGEDPALIERTIREMRRGGSRAQTEAKIVRQFLPWERAAWLLFRYRSYTIPELLRAVRRLPTTMPESDRLPKDSYASHKDQWIGWLEEYDGPGYYRRSNWNVDARTVYQRLNNGNMIVWLNEAAGESPAQIRLAIAKMQQGGPRKQTIAKISRSFLPWERTAWLLFNR
;
A
#
# COMPACT_ATOMS: atom_id res chain seq x y z
N MET A 1 4.74 -19.95 7.22
CA MET A 1 4.34 -18.72 6.51
C MET A 1 2.92 -18.92 5.98
N ARG A 2 2.01 -17.96 6.14
CA ARG A 2 0.64 -18.04 5.61
C ARG A 2 0.67 -18.26 4.08
N SER A 3 -0.17 -19.14 3.55
CA SER A 3 -0.39 -19.24 2.10
C SER A 3 -1.36 -18.14 1.65
N TYR A 4 -1.08 -17.55 0.49
CA TYR A 4 -1.87 -16.47 -0.10
C TYR A 4 -2.49 -16.97 -1.39
N SER A 5 -3.78 -16.73 -1.59
CA SER A 5 -4.47 -17.09 -2.82
C SER A 5 -4.02 -16.22 -3.99
N ILE A 6 -4.24 -16.71 -5.21
CA ILE A 6 -4.00 -15.92 -6.44
C ILE A 6 -4.86 -14.65 -6.46
N ARG A 7 -6.11 -14.72 -5.96
CA ARG A 7 -6.97 -13.54 -5.84
C ARG A 7 -6.39 -12.48 -4.90
N GLU A 8 -5.75 -12.89 -3.80
CA GLU A 8 -5.04 -11.96 -2.92
C GLU A 8 -3.83 -11.32 -3.62
N LEU A 9 -3.05 -12.11 -4.37
CA LEU A 9 -1.93 -11.60 -5.17
C LEU A 9 -2.41 -10.62 -6.25
N LEU A 10 -3.45 -10.95 -7.01
CA LEU A 10 -4.04 -10.08 -8.03
C LEU A 10 -4.52 -8.76 -7.42
N ARG A 11 -5.21 -8.81 -6.28
CA ARG A 11 -5.59 -7.59 -5.55
C ARG A 11 -4.37 -6.80 -5.11
N ALA A 12 -3.29 -7.44 -4.67
CA ALA A 12 -2.07 -6.75 -4.28
C ALA A 12 -1.40 -6.06 -5.48
N VAL A 13 -1.22 -6.78 -6.59
CA VAL A 13 -0.67 -6.25 -7.86
C VAL A 13 -1.43 -5.01 -8.33
N ARG A 14 -2.77 -5.05 -8.35
CA ARG A 14 -3.60 -3.90 -8.78
C ARG A 14 -3.49 -2.66 -7.88
N ARG A 15 -2.95 -2.80 -6.66
CA ARG A 15 -2.71 -1.69 -5.72
C ARG A 15 -1.32 -1.06 -5.86
N LEU A 16 -0.40 -1.73 -6.56
CA LEU A 16 0.95 -1.22 -6.80
C LEU A 16 0.94 -0.08 -7.83
N PRO A 17 1.98 0.78 -7.87
CA PRO A 17 2.11 1.75 -8.94
C PRO A 17 2.29 1.05 -10.29
N ALA A 18 1.65 1.57 -11.34
CA ALA A 18 1.76 1.03 -12.69
C ALA A 18 3.21 1.10 -13.24
N THR A 19 3.94 2.15 -12.86
CA THR A 19 5.30 2.47 -13.29
C THR A 19 6.30 2.41 -12.14
N THR A 20 7.52 2.01 -12.45
CA THR A 20 8.64 1.90 -11.49
C THR A 20 9.97 2.39 -12.10
N PRO A 21 10.85 3.03 -11.31
CA PRO A 21 12.07 3.64 -11.83
C PRO A 21 13.00 2.71 -12.62
N GLN A 22 13.20 1.47 -12.16
CA GLN A 22 14.17 0.54 -12.75
C GLN A 22 13.51 -0.49 -13.66
N ALA A 23 12.43 -1.13 -13.21
CA ALA A 23 11.82 -2.23 -13.96
C ALA A 23 11.14 -1.75 -15.24
N ASP A 24 10.67 -0.51 -15.33
CA ASP A 24 10.06 0.01 -16.56
C ASP A 24 11.04 0.10 -17.74
N ARG A 25 12.34 -0.02 -17.49
CA ARG A 25 13.38 -0.09 -18.52
C ARG A 25 13.59 -1.50 -19.06
N LEU A 26 12.90 -2.50 -18.50
CA LEU A 26 12.98 -3.90 -18.88
C LEU A 26 11.88 -4.26 -19.89
N PHE A 27 12.04 -5.44 -20.50
CA PHE A 27 11.13 -5.94 -21.52
C PHE A 27 9.76 -6.28 -20.93
N LYS A 28 8.68 -5.72 -21.50
CA LYS A 28 7.29 -5.86 -21.02
C LYS A 28 6.46 -6.90 -21.77
N SER A 29 7.02 -7.67 -22.69
CA SER A 29 6.30 -8.69 -23.47
C SER A 29 5.06 -8.17 -24.22
N GLY A 30 5.11 -6.93 -24.71
CA GLY A 30 4.02 -6.32 -25.49
C GLY A 30 2.92 -5.64 -24.68
N TYR A 31 3.03 -5.59 -23.35
CA TYR A 31 2.13 -4.82 -22.49
C TYR A 31 2.63 -3.39 -22.26
N ASP A 32 1.71 -2.45 -22.05
CA ASP A 32 2.01 -1.04 -21.76
C ASP A 32 2.80 -0.90 -20.45
N THR A 33 2.37 -1.60 -19.40
CA THR A 33 3.06 -1.64 -18.11
C THR A 33 3.29 -3.07 -17.61
N HIS A 34 4.23 -3.23 -16.68
CA HIS A 34 4.42 -4.51 -15.99
C HIS A 34 3.24 -4.85 -15.07
N GLN A 35 2.50 -3.85 -14.59
CA GLN A 35 1.25 -4.08 -13.84
C GLN A 35 0.20 -4.75 -14.72
N ASP A 36 0.03 -4.29 -15.96
CA ASP A 36 -0.91 -4.88 -16.92
C ASP A 36 -0.51 -6.32 -17.23
N HIS A 37 0.79 -6.55 -17.45
CA HIS A 37 1.31 -7.89 -17.69
C HIS A 37 1.01 -8.83 -16.51
N TRP A 38 1.25 -8.41 -15.27
CA TRP A 38 0.90 -9.22 -14.09
C TRP A 38 -0.59 -9.45 -13.96
N THR A 39 -1.39 -8.41 -14.18
CA THR A 39 -2.85 -8.47 -14.07
C THR A 39 -3.41 -9.47 -15.08
N ALA A 40 -3.06 -9.32 -16.36
CA ALA A 40 -3.46 -10.23 -17.41
C ALA A 40 -2.99 -11.66 -17.15
N TRP A 41 -1.77 -11.85 -16.64
CA TRP A 41 -1.25 -13.18 -16.31
C TRP A 41 -2.01 -13.87 -15.17
N LEU A 42 -2.33 -13.14 -14.11
CA LEU A 42 -3.01 -13.68 -12.94
C LEU A 42 -4.50 -13.95 -13.19
N GLU A 43 -5.16 -13.17 -14.07
CA GLU A 43 -6.54 -13.42 -14.49
C GLU A 43 -6.71 -14.77 -15.21
N GLN A 44 -5.64 -15.30 -15.81
CA GLN A 44 -5.65 -16.60 -16.49
C GLN A 44 -5.67 -17.80 -15.52
N TYR A 45 -5.76 -17.60 -14.21
CA TYR A 45 -5.79 -18.68 -13.20
C TYR A 45 -7.19 -19.03 -12.69
N ASP A 46 -8.25 -18.40 -13.20
CA ASP A 46 -9.64 -18.86 -13.00
C ASP A 46 -10.00 -20.06 -13.93
N GLY A 47 -9.01 -20.70 -14.56
CA GLY A 47 -9.16 -21.87 -15.42
C GLY A 47 -7.82 -22.33 -16.03
N PRO A 48 -7.84 -23.17 -17.08
CA PRO A 48 -6.63 -23.65 -17.76
C PRO A 48 -5.74 -22.51 -18.31
N GLY A 49 -6.36 -21.37 -18.66
CA GLY A 49 -5.69 -20.21 -19.22
C GLY A 49 -5.03 -20.47 -20.58
N TYR A 50 -4.29 -19.47 -21.09
CA TYR A 50 -3.62 -19.52 -22.40
C TYR A 50 -2.75 -20.78 -22.62
N TYR A 51 -2.11 -21.29 -21.56
CA TYR A 51 -1.20 -22.45 -21.66
C TYR A 51 -1.88 -23.80 -21.40
N GLY A 52 -3.22 -23.87 -21.31
CA GLY A 52 -3.92 -25.14 -21.14
C GLY A 52 -3.51 -25.89 -19.87
N ARG A 53 -3.31 -25.18 -18.76
CA ARG A 53 -2.83 -25.76 -17.50
C ARG A 53 -3.79 -26.86 -17.03
N SER A 54 -3.25 -28.03 -16.70
CA SER A 54 -4.02 -29.16 -16.17
C SER A 54 -4.48 -28.94 -14.72
N ASN A 55 -3.82 -28.05 -13.98
CA ASN A 55 -4.21 -27.66 -12.64
C ASN A 55 -3.93 -26.16 -12.43
N TRP A 56 -4.99 -25.42 -12.13
CA TRP A 56 -4.98 -23.96 -11.89
C TRP A 56 -5.30 -23.60 -10.44
N ASP A 57 -5.64 -24.58 -9.59
CA ASP A 57 -5.76 -24.41 -8.14
C ASP A 57 -4.36 -24.35 -7.53
N ARG A 58 -3.84 -23.13 -7.50
CA ARG A 58 -2.47 -22.81 -7.10
C ARG A 58 -2.48 -21.61 -6.18
N ASP A 59 -1.47 -21.54 -5.32
CA ASP A 59 -1.27 -20.39 -4.46
C ASP A 59 -0.32 -19.37 -5.11
N ALA A 60 -0.26 -18.18 -4.53
CA ALA A 60 0.56 -17.08 -5.02
C ALA A 60 2.06 -17.43 -5.01
N ARG A 61 2.51 -18.26 -4.05
CA ARG A 61 3.89 -18.75 -3.98
C ARG A 61 4.24 -19.57 -5.21
N TYR A 62 3.35 -20.50 -5.58
CA TYR A 62 3.51 -21.32 -6.76
C TYR A 62 3.64 -20.45 -8.00
N VAL A 63 2.74 -19.48 -8.19
CA VAL A 63 2.79 -18.57 -9.34
C VAL A 63 4.13 -17.83 -9.41
N TYR A 64 4.60 -17.27 -8.29
CA TYR A 64 5.89 -16.58 -8.24
C TYR A 64 7.07 -17.50 -8.56
N GLN A 65 7.06 -18.73 -8.04
CA GLN A 65 8.12 -19.71 -8.27
C GLN A 65 8.16 -20.25 -9.71
N HIS A 66 7.01 -20.31 -10.38
CA HIS A 66 6.88 -20.86 -11.73
C HIS A 66 6.83 -19.80 -12.83
N LEU A 67 6.88 -18.51 -12.46
CA LEU A 67 6.97 -17.42 -13.43
C LEU A 67 8.33 -17.45 -14.13
N ASN A 68 8.31 -17.55 -15.46
CA ASN A 68 9.48 -17.50 -16.34
C ASN A 68 9.63 -16.12 -16.99
N CYS A 69 9.54 -15.07 -16.19
CA CYS A 69 9.74 -13.69 -16.64
C CYS A 69 10.48 -12.89 -15.55
N GLY A 70 11.80 -12.78 -15.68
CA GLY A 70 12.63 -12.01 -14.76
C GLY A 70 12.17 -10.55 -14.61
N PRO A 71 11.93 -9.81 -15.71
CA PRO A 71 11.44 -8.43 -15.66
C PRO A 71 10.18 -8.22 -14.80
N MET A 72 9.16 -9.08 -14.96
CA MET A 72 7.95 -9.02 -14.14
C MET A 72 8.25 -9.22 -12.65
N MET A 73 9.14 -10.14 -12.32
CA MET A 73 9.51 -10.43 -10.93
C MET A 73 10.27 -9.27 -10.29
N VAL A 74 11.13 -8.58 -11.05
CA VAL A 74 11.82 -7.36 -10.61
C VAL A 74 10.79 -6.25 -10.34
N TRP A 75 9.88 -6.00 -11.29
CA TRP A 75 8.82 -5.00 -11.11
C TRP A 75 7.98 -5.27 -9.86
N LEU A 76 7.54 -6.52 -9.62
CA LEU A 76 6.68 -6.83 -8.48
C LEU A 76 7.33 -6.44 -7.14
N ASN A 77 8.63 -6.68 -7.01
CA ASN A 77 9.38 -6.36 -5.80
C ASN A 77 9.69 -4.87 -5.68
N GLU A 78 10.11 -4.22 -6.77
CA GLU A 78 10.36 -2.77 -6.78
C GLU A 78 9.07 -2.00 -6.44
N ALA A 79 7.96 -2.36 -7.09
CA ALA A 79 6.67 -1.73 -6.87
C ALA A 79 6.12 -2.02 -5.45
N ALA A 80 6.44 -3.17 -4.86
CA ALA A 80 6.12 -3.50 -3.47
C ALA A 80 7.02 -2.78 -2.44
N GLY A 81 8.02 -2.01 -2.90
CA GLY A 81 8.89 -1.17 -2.07
C GLY A 81 10.14 -1.86 -1.55
N GLU A 82 10.72 -2.77 -2.34
CA GLU A 82 12.04 -3.32 -2.04
C GLU A 82 13.15 -2.26 -2.13
N ASP A 83 14.28 -2.51 -1.47
CA ASP A 83 15.48 -1.67 -1.54
C ASP A 83 15.95 -1.45 -2.99
N PRO A 84 16.01 -0.19 -3.47
CA PRO A 84 16.51 0.14 -4.80
C PRO A 84 17.90 -0.43 -5.12
N ALA A 85 18.81 -0.50 -4.14
CA ALA A 85 20.16 -1.04 -4.36
C ALA A 85 20.12 -2.55 -4.66
N LEU A 86 19.21 -3.28 -4.01
CA LEU A 86 18.99 -4.71 -4.26
C LEU A 86 18.34 -4.93 -5.63
N ILE A 87 17.38 -4.07 -6.02
CA ILE A 87 16.76 -4.09 -7.36
C ILE A 87 17.82 -3.89 -8.45
N GLU A 88 18.65 -2.86 -8.34
CA GLU A 88 19.73 -2.57 -9.31
C GLU A 88 20.75 -3.72 -9.39
N ARG A 89 21.14 -4.28 -8.24
CA ARG A 89 22.01 -5.46 -8.20
C ARG A 89 21.37 -6.65 -8.91
N THR A 90 20.09 -6.90 -8.66
CA THR A 90 19.35 -8.01 -9.30
C THR A 90 19.31 -7.84 -10.81
N ILE A 91 19.00 -6.64 -11.32
CA ILE A 91 18.99 -6.35 -12.76
C ILE A 91 20.38 -6.57 -13.40
N ARG A 92 21.44 -6.15 -12.71
CA ARG A 92 22.83 -6.35 -13.17
C ARG A 92 23.19 -7.82 -13.29
N GLU A 93 22.87 -8.63 -12.28
CA GLU A 93 23.11 -10.08 -12.32
C GLU A 93 22.26 -10.78 -13.38
N MET A 94 21.00 -10.37 -13.52
CA MET A 94 20.09 -10.88 -14.56
C MET A 94 20.69 -10.69 -15.96
N ARG A 95 21.22 -9.49 -16.25
CA ARG A 95 21.91 -9.19 -17.53
C ARG A 95 23.18 -10.02 -17.74
N ARG A 96 23.94 -10.30 -16.67
CA ARG A 96 25.14 -11.17 -16.73
C ARG A 96 24.79 -12.63 -17.03
N GLY A 97 23.61 -13.09 -16.61
CA GLY A 97 23.11 -14.44 -16.86
C GLY A 97 22.71 -14.74 -18.31
N GLY A 98 22.73 -13.74 -19.20
CA GLY A 98 22.29 -13.87 -20.60
C GLY A 98 20.78 -13.69 -20.78
N SER A 99 20.28 -13.98 -21.99
CA SER A 99 18.90 -13.65 -22.42
C SER A 99 17.87 -14.75 -22.24
N ARG A 100 18.22 -15.89 -21.62
CA ARG A 100 17.26 -16.98 -21.39
C ARG A 100 16.34 -16.62 -20.22
N ALA A 101 15.04 -16.49 -20.50
CA ALA A 101 14.03 -16.09 -19.51
C ALA A 101 14.01 -16.97 -18.23
N GLN A 102 14.28 -18.27 -18.35
CA GLN A 102 14.41 -19.19 -17.21
C GLN A 102 15.62 -18.85 -16.34
N THR A 103 16.75 -18.51 -16.95
CA THR A 103 17.97 -18.09 -16.24
C THR A 103 17.73 -16.77 -15.51
N GLU A 104 17.11 -15.80 -16.17
CA GLU A 104 16.74 -14.53 -15.55
C GLU A 104 15.85 -14.73 -14.34
N ALA A 105 14.75 -15.48 -14.49
CA ALA A 105 13.81 -15.74 -13.40
C ALA A 105 14.48 -16.50 -12.24
N LYS A 106 15.38 -17.44 -12.53
CA LYS A 106 16.20 -18.12 -11.51
C LYS A 106 17.07 -17.13 -10.73
N ILE A 107 17.78 -16.23 -11.42
CA ILE A 107 18.63 -15.21 -10.79
C ILE A 107 17.76 -14.29 -9.92
N VAL A 108 16.63 -13.81 -10.44
CA VAL A 108 15.73 -12.94 -9.67
C VAL A 108 15.28 -13.62 -8.38
N ARG A 109 14.88 -14.90 -8.43
CA ARG A 109 14.48 -15.64 -7.22
C ARG A 109 15.59 -15.81 -6.17
N GLN A 110 16.85 -15.77 -6.56
CA GLN A 110 17.97 -15.83 -5.62
C GLN A 110 18.13 -14.53 -4.82
N PHE A 111 17.87 -13.38 -5.44
CA PHE A 111 17.98 -12.07 -4.80
C PHE A 111 16.67 -11.59 -4.17
N LEU A 112 15.55 -11.95 -4.78
CA LEU A 112 14.20 -11.52 -4.45
C LEU A 112 13.35 -12.77 -4.18
N PRO A 113 13.53 -13.44 -3.02
CA PRO A 113 12.77 -14.65 -2.72
C PRO A 113 11.30 -14.34 -2.45
N TRP A 114 10.42 -15.34 -2.66
CA TRP A 114 8.99 -15.19 -2.44
C TRP A 114 8.66 -14.72 -1.02
N GLU A 115 9.38 -15.18 -0.01
CA GLU A 115 9.16 -14.84 1.39
C GLU A 115 9.27 -13.33 1.61
N ARG A 116 10.25 -12.70 0.95
CA ARG A 116 10.45 -11.25 0.99
C ARG A 116 9.38 -10.52 0.17
N ALA A 117 9.10 -10.97 -1.04
CA ALA A 117 8.04 -10.41 -1.87
C ALA A 117 6.67 -10.46 -1.16
N ALA A 118 6.31 -11.62 -0.60
CA ALA A 118 5.08 -11.82 0.16
C ALA A 118 5.04 -10.93 1.41
N TRP A 119 6.17 -10.79 2.11
CA TRP A 119 6.24 -9.83 3.21
C TRP A 119 5.99 -8.42 2.71
N LEU A 120 6.62 -7.95 1.64
CA LEU A 120 6.38 -6.59 1.11
C LEU A 120 4.92 -6.38 0.66
N LEU A 121 4.35 -7.36 -0.04
CA LEU A 121 3.00 -7.33 -0.61
C LEU A 121 1.89 -7.42 0.44
N PHE A 122 2.12 -8.20 1.51
CA PHE A 122 1.07 -8.60 2.45
C PHE A 122 1.35 -8.25 3.92
N ARG A 123 2.54 -7.74 4.28
CA ARG A 123 2.86 -7.31 5.66
C ARG A 123 1.87 -6.30 6.21
N TYR A 124 1.26 -5.52 5.32
CA TYR A 124 0.17 -4.64 5.66
C TYR A 124 -1.11 -5.28 5.16
N ARG A 125 -1.91 -5.81 6.09
CA ARG A 125 -3.33 -6.02 5.83
C ARG A 125 -3.87 -4.68 5.33
N SER A 126 -4.32 -4.62 4.08
CA SER A 126 -5.11 -3.47 3.65
C SER A 126 -6.43 -3.54 4.37
N TYR A 127 -6.75 -2.48 5.09
CA TYR A 127 -8.03 -2.28 5.71
C TYR A 127 -8.92 -1.56 4.71
N THR A 128 -10.14 -2.04 4.56
CA THR A 128 -11.16 -1.38 3.76
C THR A 128 -11.63 -0.09 4.46
N ILE A 129 -12.23 0.82 3.70
CA ILE A 129 -12.83 2.04 4.28
C ILE A 129 -13.91 1.70 5.32
N PRO A 130 -14.81 0.71 5.12
CA PRO A 130 -15.74 0.28 6.17
C PRO A 130 -15.07 -0.28 7.44
N GLU A 131 -13.90 -0.93 7.33
CA GLU A 131 -13.11 -1.32 8.51
C GLU A 131 -12.58 -0.09 9.25
N LEU A 132 -12.01 0.89 8.54
CA LEU A 132 -11.54 2.15 9.14
C LEU A 132 -12.68 2.94 9.79
N LEU A 133 -13.83 3.08 9.12
CA LEU A 133 -15.00 3.77 9.65
C LEU A 133 -15.51 3.10 10.94
N ARG A 134 -15.58 1.77 10.96
CA ARG A 134 -15.94 1.02 12.18
C ARG A 134 -14.93 1.25 13.31
N ALA A 135 -13.63 1.30 13.00
CA ALA A 135 -12.61 1.60 14.00
C ALA A 135 -12.77 3.02 14.55
N VAL A 136 -12.89 4.05 13.68
CA VAL A 136 -13.09 5.45 14.09
C VAL A 136 -14.33 5.62 14.96
N ARG A 137 -15.46 4.97 14.60
CA ARG A 137 -16.70 5.04 15.40
C ARG A 137 -16.52 4.53 16.84
N ARG A 138 -15.58 3.61 17.08
CA ARG A 138 -15.26 3.07 18.42
C ARG A 138 -14.30 3.94 19.24
N LEU A 139 -13.59 4.87 18.61
CA LEU A 139 -12.66 5.74 19.32
C LEU A 139 -13.38 6.75 20.21
N PRO A 140 -12.76 7.26 21.30
CA PRO A 140 -13.38 8.29 22.12
C PRO A 140 -13.54 9.59 21.33
N THR A 141 -14.57 10.38 21.67
CA THR A 141 -14.88 11.63 20.95
C THR A 141 -13.90 12.75 21.24
N THR A 142 -13.34 12.79 22.46
CA THR A 142 -12.47 13.87 22.97
C THR A 142 -11.08 13.37 23.28
N MET A 143 -10.07 14.20 23.04
CA MET A 143 -8.65 13.89 23.18
C MET A 143 -7.85 15.06 23.79
N PRO A 144 -7.01 14.84 24.80
CA PRO A 144 -6.36 15.93 25.56
C PRO A 144 -5.52 16.91 24.73
N GLU A 145 -4.75 16.42 23.76
CA GLU A 145 -3.83 17.26 22.99
C GLU A 145 -4.50 17.75 21.68
N SER A 146 -5.13 16.84 20.93
CA SER A 146 -5.71 17.18 19.63
C SER A 146 -6.98 18.02 19.69
N ASP A 147 -7.78 17.98 20.77
CA ASP A 147 -8.96 18.86 20.89
C ASP A 147 -8.60 20.35 21.02
N ARG A 148 -7.33 20.65 21.28
CA ARG A 148 -6.80 22.03 21.29
C ARG A 148 -6.49 22.54 19.88
N LEU A 149 -6.48 21.66 18.88
CA LEU A 149 -6.23 22.03 17.50
C LEU A 149 -7.51 22.58 16.84
N PRO A 150 -7.39 23.45 15.83
CA PRO A 150 -8.56 23.90 15.08
C PRO A 150 -9.28 22.72 14.43
N LYS A 151 -10.57 22.60 14.74
CA LYS A 151 -11.55 21.86 13.95
C LYS A 151 -12.19 22.82 12.95
N ASP A 152 -12.53 22.33 11.75
CA ASP A 152 -13.31 23.11 10.78
C ASP A 152 -14.76 23.26 11.33
N SER A 153 -15.81 23.25 10.51
CA SER A 153 -17.21 23.40 10.97
C SER A 153 -17.80 22.21 11.75
N TYR A 154 -16.97 21.26 12.20
CA TYR A 154 -17.40 20.03 12.86
C TYR A 154 -17.38 20.15 14.39
N ALA A 155 -18.29 19.45 15.07
CA ALA A 155 -18.38 19.48 16.53
C ALA A 155 -17.15 18.84 17.21
N SER A 156 -16.60 17.77 16.62
CA SER A 156 -15.38 17.09 17.06
C SER A 156 -14.51 16.63 15.87
N HIS A 157 -13.24 16.30 16.14
CA HIS A 157 -12.39 15.65 15.14
C HIS A 157 -12.89 14.26 14.77
N LYS A 158 -13.60 13.56 15.68
CA LYS A 158 -14.28 12.30 15.38
C LYS A 158 -15.34 12.48 14.30
N ASP A 159 -16.22 13.49 14.47
CA ASP A 159 -17.28 13.79 13.50
C ASP A 159 -16.68 14.19 12.15
N GLN A 160 -15.58 14.95 12.18
CA GLN A 160 -14.85 15.30 10.97
C GLN A 160 -14.32 14.07 10.23
N TRP A 161 -13.78 13.07 10.95
CA TRP A 161 -13.35 11.81 10.33
C TRP A 161 -14.49 10.98 9.80
N ILE A 162 -15.60 10.88 10.54
CA ILE A 162 -16.77 10.11 10.12
C ILE A 162 -17.34 10.72 8.83
N GLY A 163 -17.57 12.04 8.80
CA GLY A 163 -18.05 12.73 7.61
C GLY A 163 -17.11 12.56 6.42
N TRP A 164 -15.79 12.68 6.64
CA TRP A 164 -14.79 12.45 5.59
C TRP A 164 -14.81 11.03 5.03
N LEU A 165 -14.97 10.01 5.88
CA LEU A 165 -14.98 8.60 5.48
C LEU A 165 -16.29 8.21 4.78
N GLU A 166 -17.42 8.78 5.18
CA GLU A 166 -18.73 8.54 4.56
C GLU A 166 -18.78 9.05 3.11
N GLU A 167 -17.98 10.08 2.76
CA GLU A 167 -17.83 10.52 1.36
C GLU A 167 -17.22 9.46 0.43
N TYR A 168 -16.63 8.37 0.95
CA TYR A 168 -16.08 7.29 0.14
C TYR A 168 -17.10 6.19 -0.20
N ASP A 169 -18.37 6.32 0.22
CA ASP A 169 -19.47 5.47 -0.24
C ASP A 169 -20.01 5.88 -1.65
N GLY A 170 -19.16 6.53 -2.45
CA GLY A 170 -19.47 7.04 -3.78
C GLY A 170 -18.44 8.08 -4.25
N PRO A 171 -18.78 8.89 -5.28
CA PRO A 171 -17.90 9.97 -5.77
C PRO A 171 -17.59 11.04 -4.71
N GLY A 172 -18.43 11.16 -3.68
CA GLY A 172 -18.29 12.12 -2.58
C GLY A 172 -18.40 13.60 -3.01
N TYR A 173 -18.20 14.51 -2.05
CA TYR A 173 -18.24 15.97 -2.29
C TYR A 173 -17.26 16.41 -3.38
N TYR A 174 -16.10 15.74 -3.45
CA TYR A 174 -15.02 16.07 -4.37
C TYR A 174 -15.09 15.39 -5.74
N ARG A 175 -16.20 14.69 -6.06
CA ARG A 175 -16.37 13.96 -7.34
C ARG A 175 -15.13 13.14 -7.71
N ARG A 176 -14.63 12.38 -6.75
CA ARG A 176 -13.38 11.62 -6.91
C ARG A 176 -13.53 10.64 -8.06
N SER A 177 -12.54 10.59 -8.95
CA SER A 177 -12.50 9.62 -10.06
C SER A 177 -12.19 8.19 -9.59
N ASN A 178 -11.65 8.03 -8.38
CA ASN A 178 -11.35 6.73 -7.78
C ASN A 178 -11.66 6.75 -6.27
N TRP A 179 -12.81 6.17 -5.92
CA TRP A 179 -13.28 5.97 -4.54
C TRP A 179 -13.05 4.55 -4.00
N ASN A 180 -12.74 3.57 -4.86
CA ASN A 180 -12.41 2.20 -4.47
C ASN A 180 -10.94 2.07 -4.05
N VAL A 181 -10.59 2.70 -2.92
CA VAL A 181 -9.23 2.71 -2.36
C VAL A 181 -9.22 2.11 -0.96
N ASP A 182 -8.04 1.74 -0.46
CA ASP A 182 -7.92 1.23 0.91
C ASP A 182 -7.75 2.35 1.96
N ALA A 183 -7.88 1.99 3.23
CA ALA A 183 -7.79 2.91 4.36
C ALA A 183 -6.43 3.63 4.43
N ARG A 184 -5.34 2.97 4.02
CA ARG A 184 -4.02 3.58 3.92
C ARG A 184 -4.04 4.74 2.93
N THR A 185 -4.62 4.51 1.77
CA THR A 185 -4.75 5.53 0.72
C THR A 185 -5.58 6.71 1.19
N VAL A 186 -6.67 6.46 1.93
CA VAL A 186 -7.47 7.54 2.55
C VAL A 186 -6.65 8.36 3.55
N TYR A 187 -5.92 7.69 4.44
CA TYR A 187 -5.03 8.34 5.40
C TYR A 187 -3.93 9.19 4.73
N GLN A 188 -3.34 8.68 3.66
CA GLN A 188 -2.30 9.37 2.89
C GLN A 188 -2.84 10.57 2.10
N ARG A 189 -4.10 10.53 1.66
CA ARG A 189 -4.78 11.62 0.94
C ARG A 189 -5.28 12.74 1.87
N LEU A 190 -5.30 12.52 3.18
CA LEU A 190 -5.81 13.51 4.12
C LEU A 190 -4.94 14.77 4.11
N ASN A 191 -5.50 15.92 3.74
CA ASN A 191 -4.78 17.18 3.74
C ASN A 191 -4.93 17.97 5.04
N ASN A 192 -5.61 17.41 6.05
CA ASN A 192 -5.79 18.03 7.36
C ASN A 192 -4.93 17.30 8.40
N GLY A 193 -3.80 17.89 8.79
CA GLY A 193 -2.93 17.27 9.80
C GLY A 193 -3.54 17.17 11.20
N ASN A 194 -4.48 18.05 11.55
CA ASN A 194 -5.14 18.00 12.87
C ASN A 194 -5.96 16.70 13.02
N MET A 195 -6.64 16.29 11.96
CA MET A 195 -7.33 14.99 11.89
C MET A 195 -6.34 13.83 12.03
N ILE A 196 -5.14 13.92 11.44
CA ILE A 196 -4.10 12.89 11.55
C ILE A 196 -3.66 12.73 13.01
N VAL A 197 -3.39 13.84 13.69
CA VAL A 197 -3.00 13.83 15.11
C VAL A 197 -4.10 13.21 15.96
N TRP A 198 -5.35 13.67 15.80
CA TRP A 198 -6.47 13.13 16.58
C TRP A 198 -6.64 11.62 16.39
N LEU A 199 -6.57 11.11 15.15
CA LEU A 199 -6.74 9.68 14.90
C LEU A 199 -5.69 8.84 15.64
N ASN A 200 -4.45 9.32 15.66
CA ASN A 200 -3.35 8.61 16.32
C ASN A 200 -3.43 8.72 17.84
N GLU A 201 -3.76 9.89 18.38
CA GLU A 201 -3.97 10.06 19.83
C GLU A 201 -5.12 9.17 20.31
N ALA A 202 -6.24 9.18 19.58
CA ALA A 202 -7.41 8.38 19.89
C ALA A 202 -7.17 6.88 19.73
N ALA A 203 -6.34 6.46 18.79
CA ALA A 203 -5.88 5.06 18.66
C ALA A 203 -4.94 4.64 19.81
N GLY A 204 -4.45 5.60 20.61
CA GLY A 204 -3.62 5.39 21.78
C GLY A 204 -2.12 5.43 21.51
N GLU A 205 -1.68 6.28 20.57
CA GLU A 205 -0.28 6.65 20.44
C GLU A 205 0.23 7.38 21.69
N SER A 206 1.53 7.33 21.95
CA SER A 206 2.13 7.96 23.13
C SER A 206 1.92 9.48 23.14
N PRO A 207 1.57 10.10 24.29
CA PRO A 207 1.41 11.55 24.40
C PRO A 207 2.67 12.33 24.00
N ALA A 208 3.86 11.76 24.23
CA ALA A 208 5.13 12.38 23.82
C ALA A 208 5.24 12.49 22.30
N GLN A 209 4.88 11.43 21.57
CA GLN A 209 4.90 11.44 20.10
C GLN A 209 3.83 12.38 19.53
N ILE A 210 2.64 12.43 20.15
CA ILE A 210 1.57 13.36 19.77
C ILE A 210 2.01 14.82 19.93
N ARG A 211 2.57 15.19 21.09
CA ARG A 211 3.10 16.55 21.31
C ARG A 211 4.23 16.90 20.36
N LEU A 212 5.13 15.94 20.07
CA LEU A 212 6.20 16.15 19.10
C LEU A 212 5.64 16.43 17.69
N ALA A 213 4.66 15.65 17.25
CA ALA A 213 4.00 15.87 15.96
C ALA A 213 3.33 17.24 15.89
N ILE A 214 2.58 17.64 16.93
CA ILE A 214 1.93 18.95 17.02
C ILE A 214 2.96 20.08 16.95
N ALA A 215 4.04 20.02 17.74
CA ALA A 215 5.08 21.03 17.74
C ALA A 215 5.73 21.19 16.36
N LYS A 216 5.95 20.08 15.65
CA LYS A 216 6.53 20.10 14.29
C LYS A 216 5.56 20.62 13.25
N MET A 217 4.27 20.32 13.38
CA MET A 217 3.22 20.87 12.52
C MET A 217 3.14 22.38 12.62
N GLN A 218 3.21 22.94 13.83
CA GLN A 218 3.15 24.38 14.08
C GLN A 218 4.36 25.12 13.46
N GLN A 219 5.53 24.47 13.39
CA GLN A 219 6.71 25.00 12.69
C GLN A 219 6.57 24.99 11.16
N GLY A 220 5.64 24.21 10.59
CA GLY A 220 5.46 24.00 9.15
C GLY A 220 4.72 25.12 8.40
N GLY A 221 4.26 26.16 9.10
CA GLY A 221 3.47 27.26 8.53
C GLY A 221 2.00 26.86 8.25
N PRO A 222 1.20 27.74 7.63
CA PRO A 222 -0.27 27.60 7.60
C PRO A 222 -0.80 26.66 6.49
N ARG A 223 0.05 26.16 5.59
CA ARG A 223 -0.39 25.33 4.46
C ARG A 223 -0.84 23.95 4.94
N LYS A 224 -2.15 23.67 4.81
CA LYS A 224 -2.79 22.40 5.22
C LYS A 224 -2.01 21.15 4.72
N GLN A 225 -1.57 21.14 3.46
CA GLN A 225 -0.79 20.03 2.87
C GLN A 225 0.58 19.85 3.54
N THR A 226 1.27 20.95 3.86
CA THR A 226 2.57 20.91 4.54
C THR A 226 2.41 20.33 5.95
N ILE A 227 1.42 20.82 6.69
CA ILE A 227 1.09 20.33 8.04
C ILE A 227 0.75 18.84 8.00
N ALA A 228 -0.07 18.38 7.06
CA ALA A 228 -0.42 16.97 6.91
C ALA A 228 0.80 16.10 6.56
N LYS A 229 1.68 16.57 5.67
CA LYS A 229 2.94 15.89 5.34
C LYS A 229 3.82 15.72 6.57
N ILE A 230 4.00 16.78 7.38
CA ILE A 230 4.76 16.73 8.62
C ILE A 230 4.10 15.77 9.61
N SER A 231 2.78 15.84 9.79
CA SER A 231 2.05 14.94 10.69
C SER A 231 2.34 13.48 10.38
N ARG A 232 2.27 13.08 9.10
CA ARG A 232 2.53 11.70 8.66
C ARG A 232 3.98 11.24 8.81
N SER A 233 4.96 12.14 8.83
CA SER A 233 6.35 11.74 9.08
C SER A 233 6.59 11.33 10.54
N PHE A 234 5.78 11.84 11.47
CA PHE A 234 5.82 11.45 12.89
C PHE A 234 4.78 10.38 13.24
N LEU A 235 3.70 10.31 12.46
CA LEU A 235 2.56 9.42 12.68
C LEU A 235 2.31 8.60 11.41
N PRO A 236 3.15 7.59 11.12
CA PRO A 236 3.02 6.79 9.91
C PRO A 236 1.82 5.84 10.00
N TRP A 237 1.17 5.60 8.85
CA TRP A 237 -0.01 4.73 8.76
C TRP A 237 0.23 3.35 9.38
N GLU A 238 1.42 2.79 9.22
CA GLU A 238 1.80 1.48 9.70
C GLU A 238 1.61 1.36 11.21
N ARG A 239 2.00 2.41 11.95
CA ARG A 239 1.82 2.52 13.39
C ARG A 239 0.35 2.75 13.75
N THR A 240 -0.31 3.68 13.05
CA THR A 240 -1.75 3.98 13.25
C THR A 240 -2.61 2.73 13.05
N ALA A 241 -2.38 1.97 11.97
CA ALA A 241 -3.13 0.77 11.64
C ALA A 241 -2.88 -0.35 12.66
N TRP A 242 -1.66 -0.48 13.18
CA TRP A 242 -1.39 -1.41 14.27
C TRP A 242 -2.24 -1.06 15.51
N LEU A 243 -2.24 0.22 15.91
CA LEU A 243 -3.02 0.71 17.06
C LEU A 243 -4.54 0.54 16.88
N LEU A 244 -5.06 0.75 15.67
CA LEU A 244 -6.49 0.68 15.38
C LEU A 244 -7.05 -0.75 15.28
N PHE A 245 -6.24 -1.69 14.80
CA PHE A 245 -6.76 -2.98 14.34
C PHE A 245 -6.11 -4.22 14.97
N ASN A 246 -5.01 -4.07 15.71
CA ASN A 246 -4.24 -5.20 16.25
C ASN A 246 -3.98 -5.07 17.76
N ARG A 247 -4.80 -4.27 18.44
CA ARG A 247 -4.71 -4.01 19.89
C ARG A 247 -5.71 -4.85 20.67
#